data_AF-A0A2V9FDE6-F1
#
_entry.id   AF-A0A2V9FDE6-F1
#
_cell.length_a   1.000
_cell.length_b   1.000
_cell.length_c   1.000
_cell.angle_alpha   90.00
_cell.angle_beta   90.00
_cell.angle_gamma   90.00
#
_symmetry.space_group_name_H-M   'P 1'
#
loop_
_entity.id
_entity.type
_entity.pdbx_description
1 polymer ?
#
loop_
_entity_poly.entity_id
_entity_poly.type
_entity_poly.pdbx_seq_one_letter_code
_entity_poly.pdbx_strand_id
1 'polypeptide(L)'
;MRAFRTEYGSLSGAASARRLLMPARETEAIILKTFPLGEADRLVSFFGRSSGRVRGVAAGARRLKNRYGSTLEVLSHVQIWY
;
A
#
# COMPACT_ATOMS: atom_id res chain seq x y z
N MET A 1 4.70 5.65 8.98
CA MET A 1 5.21 5.79 7.59
C MET A 1 4.07 5.48 6.62
N ARG A 2 3.33 6.48 6.13
CA ARG A 2 2.12 6.29 5.31
C ARG A 2 2.43 5.77 3.92
N ALA A 3 1.95 4.56 3.56
CA ALA A 3 1.61 4.24 2.18
C ALA A 3 1.08 2.82 1.98
N PHE A 4 -0.15 2.68 1.50
CA PHE A 4 -0.49 1.82 0.35
C PHE A 4 -1.78 2.35 -0.31
N ARG A 5 -1.67 2.92 -1.51
CA ARG A 5 -2.87 3.23 -2.30
C ARG A 5 -3.49 1.90 -2.73
N THR A 6 -4.59 1.48 -2.11
CA THR A 6 -5.47 0.48 -2.73
C THR A 6 -6.29 1.21 -3.78
N GLU A 7 -6.27 0.71 -5.02
CA GLU A 7 -7.25 1.14 -6.00
C GLU A 7 -8.43 0.18 -5.87
N TYR A 8 -9.40 0.56 -5.04
CA TYR A 8 -10.76 0.05 -5.19
C TYR A 8 -11.47 0.96 -6.20
N GLY A 9 -11.66 0.44 -7.40
CA GLY A 9 -12.45 1.09 -8.44
C GLY A 9 -13.89 1.32 -8.00
N SER A 10 -14.39 2.49 -8.39
CA SER A 10 -15.78 2.92 -8.55
C SER A 10 -16.70 2.95 -7.31
N LEU A 11 -16.90 4.14 -6.76
CA LEU A 11 -18.23 4.65 -6.36
C LEU A 11 -18.32 6.17 -6.62
N SER A 12 -19.48 6.56 -7.17
CA SER A 12 -19.83 7.84 -7.77
C SER A 12 -20.03 8.99 -6.77
N GLY A 13 -19.87 10.23 -7.25
CA GLY A 13 -20.66 11.37 -6.75
C GLY A 13 -19.92 12.40 -5.89
N ALA A 14 -19.40 13.44 -6.56
CA ALA A 14 -19.46 14.85 -6.16
C ALA A 14 -19.27 15.23 -4.67
N ALA A 15 -18.09 14.96 -4.09
CA ALA A 15 -17.63 15.66 -2.88
C ALA A 15 -16.12 15.90 -2.88
N SER A 16 -15.74 17.03 -3.46
CA SER A 16 -14.64 17.92 -3.07
C SER A 16 -13.31 17.27 -2.62
N ALA A 17 -12.33 17.40 -3.51
CA ALA A 17 -10.96 16.90 -3.56
C ALA A 17 -10.01 17.17 -2.36
N ARG A 18 -10.52 17.53 -1.18
CA ARG A 18 -9.75 17.61 0.08
C ARG A 18 -10.12 16.53 1.10
N ARG A 19 -11.12 15.69 0.84
CA ARG A 19 -11.64 14.67 1.78
C ARG A 19 -11.15 13.23 1.55
N LEU A 20 -10.43 12.93 0.46
CA LEU A 20 -9.82 11.59 0.22
C LEU A 20 -8.57 11.31 1.08
N LEU A 21 -8.33 12.14 2.10
CA LEU A 21 -7.17 12.11 3.00
C LEU A 21 -7.39 11.28 4.27
N MET A 22 -8.48 10.51 4.33
CA MET A 22 -8.65 9.48 5.37
C MET A 22 -8.21 8.13 4.81
N PRO A 23 -7.26 7.43 5.45
CA PRO A 23 -7.08 6.02 5.14
C PRO A 23 -8.40 5.33 5.47
N ALA A 24 -9.00 4.66 4.50
CA ALA A 24 -10.30 4.01 4.72
C ALA A 24 -10.16 2.98 5.84
N ARG A 25 -8.99 2.34 5.95
CA ARG A 25 -8.60 1.48 7.08
C ARG A 25 -7.10 1.57 7.38
N GLU A 26 -6.77 1.63 8.67
CA GLU A 26 -5.42 1.36 9.19
C GLU A 26 -5.37 -0.07 9.72
N THR A 27 -4.36 -0.83 9.33
CA THR A 27 -4.15 -2.17 9.90
C THR A 27 -2.68 -2.55 9.92
N GLU A 28 -2.33 -3.37 10.90
CA GLU A 28 -1.07 -4.08 10.94
C GLU A 28 -1.06 -5.17 9.86
N ALA A 29 0.02 -5.22 9.09
CA ALA A 29 0.20 -6.24 8.08
C ALA A 29 1.65 -6.74 8.01
N ILE A 30 1.79 -7.98 7.56
CA ILE A 30 3.10 -8.59 7.29
C ILE A 30 3.28 -8.70 5.79
N ILE A 31 4.41 -8.23 5.28
CA ILE A 31 4.75 -8.39 3.87
C ILE A 31 5.08 -9.86 3.59
N LEU A 32 4.35 -10.47 2.67
CA LEU A 32 4.58 -11.87 2.28
C LEU A 32 5.53 -11.96 1.09
N LYS A 33 5.32 -11.12 0.08
CA LYS A 33 6.11 -11.16 -1.16
C LYS A 33 6.02 -9.84 -1.90
N THR A 34 7.11 -9.46 -2.56
CA THR A 34 7.14 -8.31 -3.47
C THR A 34 7.51 -8.77 -4.87
N PHE A 35 6.91 -8.11 -5.87
CA PHE A 35 7.15 -8.34 -7.28
C PHE A 35 7.39 -6.99 -7.97
N PRO A 36 8.30 -6.91 -8.95
CA PRO A 36 8.40 -5.70 -9.77
C PRO A 36 7.13 -5.59 -10.62
N LEU A 37 6.45 -4.44 -10.55
CA LEU A 37 5.30 -4.13 -11.42
C LEU A 37 5.71 -3.22 -12.58
N GLY A 38 6.86 -2.56 -12.46
CA GLY A 38 7.45 -1.73 -13.50
C GLY A 38 8.83 -1.22 -13.10
N GLU A 39 9.25 -0.13 -13.74
CA GLU A 39 10.56 0.46 -13.48
C GLU A 39 10.64 1.09 -12.09
N ALA A 40 9.60 1.84 -11.70
CA ALA A 40 9.55 2.56 -10.42
C ALA A 40 8.77 1.85 -9.31
N ASP A 41 7.89 0.90 -9.65
CA ASP A 41 6.85 0.40 -8.76
C ASP A 41 7.04 -1.08 -8.40
N ARG A 42 6.56 -1.45 -7.21
CA ARG A 42 6.48 -2.84 -6.76
C ARG A 42 5.04 -3.24 -6.46
N LEU A 43 4.61 -4.40 -6.91
CA LEU A 43 3.40 -5.06 -6.42
C LEU A 43 3.76 -5.82 -5.14
N VAL A 44 3.03 -5.57 -4.07
CA VAL A 44 3.34 -6.12 -2.75
C VAL A 44 2.14 -6.90 -2.25
N SER A 45 2.36 -8.17 -1.93
CA SER A 45 1.39 -8.99 -1.23
C SER A 45 1.66 -8.90 0.26
N PHE A 46 0.64 -8.54 1.03
CA PHE A 46 0.70 -8.41 2.47
C PHE A 46 -0.47 -9.15 3.10
N PHE A 47 -0.31 -9.53 4.36
CA PHE A 47 -1.34 -10.15 5.18
C PHE A 47 -1.75 -9.18 6.27
N GLY A 48 -2.91 -8.55 6.12
CA GLY A 48 -3.48 -7.67 7.13
C GLY A 48 -4.23 -8.47 8.19
N ARG A 49 -4.12 -8.06 9.45
CA ARG A 49 -4.78 -8.74 10.57
C ARG A 49 -6.30 -8.84 10.39
N SER A 50 -6.94 -7.80 9.85
CA SER A 50 -8.40 -7.73 9.68
C SER A 50 -8.89 -8.06 8.27
N SER A 51 -8.03 -7.94 7.25
CA SER A 51 -8.39 -8.08 5.84
C SER A 51 -7.87 -9.37 5.19
N GLY A 52 -7.05 -10.14 5.91
CA GLY A 52 -6.37 -11.31 5.36
C GLY A 52 -5.35 -10.94 4.29
N ARG A 53 -5.15 -11.83 3.31
CA ARG A 53 -4.15 -11.65 2.26
C ARG A 53 -4.64 -10.70 1.17
N VAL A 54 -3.97 -9.56 1.04
CA VAL A 54 -4.29 -8.52 0.06
C VAL A 54 -3.04 -8.20 -0.76
N ARG A 55 -3.23 -7.60 -1.94
CA ARG A 55 -2.16 -7.11 -2.81
C ARG A 55 -2.37 -5.63 -3.06
N GLY A 56 -1.28 -4.86 -3.04
CA GLY A 56 -1.31 -3.43 -3.30
C GLY A 56 -0.10 -2.97 -4.12
N VAL A 57 -0.23 -1.81 -4.75
CA VAL A 57 0.85 -1.22 -5.54
C VAL A 57 1.62 -0.22 -4.69
N ALA A 58 2.92 -0.47 -4.52
CA ALA A 58 3.85 0.43 -3.86
C ALA A 58 4.46 1.37 -4.89
N ALA A 59 3.77 2.47 -5.16
CA ALA A 59 4.18 3.45 -6.14
C ALA A 59 5.49 4.14 -5.74
N GLY A 60 6.54 3.99 -6.54
CA GLY A 60 7.88 4.55 -6.33
C GLY A 60 8.77 3.72 -5.40
N ALA A 61 8.40 2.48 -5.08
CA ALA A 61 9.19 1.62 -4.19
C ALA A 61 10.58 1.23 -4.74
N ARG A 62 10.79 1.22 -6.06
CA ARG A 62 12.10 0.94 -6.67
C ARG A 62 13.00 2.17 -6.84
N ARG A 63 12.48 3.38 -6.61
CA ARG A 63 13.30 4.61 -6.73
C ARG A 63 14.36 4.62 -5.63
N LEU A 64 15.57 5.10 -5.96
CA LEU A 64 16.68 5.24 -5.00
C LEU A 64 16.30 6.11 -3.78
N LYS A 65 15.43 7.11 -4.00
CA LYS A 65 14.89 8.01 -2.98
C LYS A 65 13.42 7.67 -2.68
N ASN A 66 13.15 6.44 -2.22
CA ASN A 66 11.79 6.01 -1.90
C ASN A 66 11.38 6.44 -0.47
N ARG A 67 10.08 6.39 -0.18
CA ARG A 67 9.48 6.62 1.15
C ARG A 67 9.28 5.34 1.98
N TYR A 68 9.70 4.21 1.42
CA TYR A 68 9.42 2.87 1.92
C TYR A 68 10.65 2.20 2.57
N GLY A 69 11.86 2.71 2.34
CA GLY A 69 13.13 2.13 2.78
C GLY A 69 13.19 0.61 2.60
N SER A 70 13.60 -0.05 3.68
CA SER A 70 13.66 -1.51 3.85
C SER A 70 12.35 -2.12 4.39
N THR A 71 11.28 -1.32 4.52
CA THR A 71 10.00 -1.77 5.11
C THR A 71 9.21 -2.70 4.18
N LEU A 72 9.55 -2.74 2.89
CA LEU A 72 8.95 -3.65 1.91
C LEU A 72 9.70 -4.99 1.76
N GLU A 73 10.55 -5.33 2.72
CA GLU A 73 11.20 -6.63 2.77
C GLU A 73 10.25 -7.72 3.25
N VAL A 74 10.46 -8.95 2.77
CA VAL A 74 9.65 -10.10 3.14
C VAL A 74 9.72 -10.33 4.66
N LEU A 75 8.57 -10.64 5.27
CA LEU A 75 8.36 -10.78 6.73
C LEU A 75 8.48 -9.48 7.55
N SER A 76 8.59 -8.33 6.90
CA SER A 76 8.54 -7.04 7.61
C SER A 76 7.14 -6.81 8.18
N HIS A 77 7.08 -6.42 9.45
CA HIS A 77 5.85 -5.95 10.09
C HIS A 77 5.67 -4.46 9.80
N VAL A 78 4.55 -4.13 9.17
CA VAL A 78 4.29 -2.79 8.64
C VAL A 78 2.89 -2.33 9.03
N GLN A 79 2.74 -1.04 9.29
CA GLN A 79 1.43 -0.42 9.32
C GLN A 79 1.06 0.00 7.90
N ILE A 80 -0.06 -0.53 7.42
CA ILE A 80 -0.61 -0.17 6.12
C ILE A 80 -1.88 0.64 6.30
N TRP A 81 -2.01 1.59 5.39
CA TRP A 81 -3.18 2.44 5.26
C TRP A 81 -3.64 2.28 3.83
N TYR A 82 -4.87 1.80 3.63
CA TYR A 82 -5.48 1.63 2.32
C TYR A 82 -6.90 2.17 2.31
#